data_AF-A0A377TZD7-F1
#
_entry.id   AF-A0A377TZD7-F1
#
_cell.length_a   1.000
_cell.length_b   1.000
_cell.length_c   1.000
_cell.angle_alpha   90.00
_cell.angle_beta   90.00
_cell.angle_gamma   90.00
#
_symmetry.space_group_name_H-M   'P 1'
#
loop_
_entity.id
_entity.type
_entity.pdbx_description
1 polymer ?
#
loop_
_entity_poly.entity_id
_entity_poly.type
_entity_poly.pdbx_seq_one_letter_code
_entity_poly.pdbx_strand_id
1 'polypeptide(L)' 'MTVFELVSRGRYPWQGLMRQWSEADELAVEEALRLTGTAEFAHLPVDSLSGGQRQRC' A
#
# COMPACT_ATOMS: atom_id res chain seq x y z
N MET A 1 -10.34 0.90 5.43
CA MET A 1 -9.04 1.23 4.82
C MET A 1 -8.40 -0.09 4.42
N THR A 2 -8.10 -0.28 3.15
CA THR A 2 -7.45 -1.51 2.68
C THR A 2 -5.94 -1.47 2.91
N VAL A 3 -5.28 -2.63 2.81
CA VAL A 3 -3.82 -2.72 2.85
C VAL A 3 -3.19 -1.88 1.73
N PHE A 4 -3.77 -1.93 0.52
CA PHE A 4 -3.33 -1.10 -0.59
C PHE A 4 -3.43 0.40 -0.29
N GLU A 5 -4.55 0.86 0.30
CA GLU A 5 -4.73 2.27 0.67
C GLU A 5 -3.74 2.71 1.76
N LEU A 6 -3.41 1.82 2.70
CA LEU A 6 -2.43 2.09 3.74
C LEU A 6 -1.02 2.27 3.14
N VAL A 7 -0.57 1.32 2.32
CA VAL A 7 0.75 1.37 1.68
C VAL A 7 0.86 2.54 0.70
N SER A 8 -0.24 2.85 -0.01
CA SER A 8 -0.35 4.03 -0.88
C SER A 8 -0.08 5.34 -0.15
N ARG A 9 -0.36 5.42 1.16
CA ARG A 9 -0.03 6.63 1.95
C ARG A 9 1.47 6.91 2.02
N GLY A 10 2.32 5.89 1.92
CA GLY A 10 3.78 6.04 1.82
C GLY A 10 4.24 6.78 0.56
N ARG A 11 3.37 6.93 -0.45
CA ARG A 11 3.64 7.66 -1.70
C ARG A 11 3.28 9.13 -1.64
N TYR A 12 2.49 9.57 -0.67
CA TYR A 12 2.04 10.97 -0.55
C TYR A 12 3.19 11.99 -0.41
N PRO A 13 4.31 11.71 0.27
CA PRO A 13 5.45 12.64 0.32
C PRO A 13 6.12 12.86 -1.05
N TRP A 14 5.94 11.93 -1.99
CA TRP A 14 6.49 11.99 -3.36
C TRP A 14 5.51 12.62 -4.36
N GLN A 15 4.28 12.92 -3.93
CA GLN A 15 3.26 13.61 -4.71
C GLN A 15 3.37 15.11 -4.40
N GLY A 16 4.08 15.86 -5.26
CA GLY A 16 4.00 17.32 -5.22
C GLY A 16 2.55 17.80 -5.34
N LEU A 17 2.27 19.04 -4.91
CA LEU A 17 0.92 19.63 -4.75
C LEU A 17 -0.04 19.51 -5.96
N MET A 18 0.46 19.16 -7.14
CA MET A 18 -0.29 19.07 -8.40
C MET A 18 -0.15 17.70 -9.11
N ARG A 19 0.50 16.69 -8.51
CA ARG A 19 0.70 15.40 -9.18
C ARG A 19 -0.48 14.47 -8.91
N GLN A 20 -1.21 14.12 -9.95
CA GLN A 20 -2.25 13.08 -9.88
C GLN A 20 -1.62 11.71 -9.67
N TRP A 21 -2.40 10.78 -9.10
CA TRP A 21 -2.04 9.37 -9.01
C TRP A 21 -1.61 8.85 -10.38
N SER A 22 -0.45 8.20 -10.43
CA SER A 22 0.12 7.69 -11.68
C SER A 22 0.24 6.17 -11.64
N GLU A 23 0.30 5.56 -12.83
CA GLU A 23 0.60 4.13 -12.98
C GLU A 23 1.92 3.75 -12.28
N ALA A 24 2.91 4.66 -12.25
CA ALA A 24 4.16 4.44 -11.52
C ALA A 24 3.98 4.38 -9.99
N ASP A 25 2.98 5.08 -9.44
CA ASP A 25 2.66 5.00 -8.01
C ASP A 25 1.95 3.68 -7.68
N GLU A 26 1.07 3.23 -8.55
CA GLU A 26 0.41 1.92 -8.45
C GLU A 26 1.43 0.78 -8.50
N LEU A 27 2.31 0.77 -9.49
CA LEU A 27 3.39 -0.22 -9.59
C LEU A 27 4.33 -0.21 -8.38
N ALA A 28 4.63 0.97 -7.83
CA ALA A 28 5.46 1.08 -6.64
C ALA A 28 4.78 0.49 -5.39
N VAL A 29 3.46 0.66 -5.26
CA VAL A 29 2.68 0.06 -4.18
C VAL A 29 2.57 -1.45 -4.36
N GLU A 30 2.29 -1.94 -5.56
CA GLU A 30 2.27 -3.37 -5.88
C GLU A 30 3.59 -4.06 -5.56
N GLU A 31 4.71 -3.45 -5.92
CA GLU A 31 6.04 -3.99 -5.61
C GLU A 31 6.31 -4.00 -4.09
N ALA A 32 5.92 -2.95 -3.37
CA ALA A 32 6.03 -2.92 -1.91
C ALA A 32 5.21 -4.03 -1.24
N LEU A 33 3.99 -4.27 -1.74
CA LEU A 33 3.13 -5.35 -1.26
C LEU A 33 3.75 -6.73 -1.56
N ARG A 34 4.39 -6.90 -2.72
CA ARG A 34 5.08 -8.14 -3.08
C ARG A 34 6.31 -8.39 -2.21
N LEU A 35 7.13 -7.37 -1.98
CA LEU A 35 8.34 -7.45 -1.16
C LEU A 35 8.05 -7.75 0.32
N THR A 36 6.94 -7.25 0.84
CA THR A 36 6.50 -7.49 2.23
C THR A 36 5.70 -8.79 2.40
N GLY A 37 5.38 -9.48 1.29
CA GLY A 37 4.54 -10.68 1.31
C GLY A 37 3.12 -10.40 1.75
N THR A 38 2.56 -9.25 1.33
CA THR A 38 1.22 -8.78 1.67
C THR A 38 0.32 -8.53 0.45
N ALA A 39 0.80 -8.82 -0.75
CA ALA A 39 0.06 -8.67 -2.00
C ALA A 39 -1.30 -9.38 -2.01
N GLU A 40 -1.40 -10.57 -1.42
CA GLU A 40 -2.67 -11.31 -1.31
C GLU A 40 -3.73 -10.60 -0.43
N PHE A 41 -3.30 -9.66 0.42
CA PHE A 41 -4.17 -8.91 1.32
C PHE A 41 -4.49 -7.50 0.80
N ALA A 42 -4.02 -7.12 -0.39
CA ALA A 42 -4.09 -5.75 -0.91
C ALA A 42 -5.50 -5.14 -0.82
N HIS A 43 -6.53 -5.93 -1.11
CA HIS A 43 -7.93 -5.49 -1.13
C HIS A 43 -8.68 -5.76 0.17
N LEU A 44 -8.04 -6.38 1.16
CA LEU A 44 -8.66 -6.63 2.46
C LEU A 44 -8.54 -5.40 3.37
N PRO A 45 -9.52 -5.18 4.27
CA PRO A 45 -9.37 -4.21 5.34
C PRO A 45 -8.15 -4.53 6.22
N VAL A 46 -7.35 -3.53 6.58
CA VAL A 46 -6.17 -3.69 7.46
C VAL A 46 -6.56 -4.31 8.81
N ASP A 47 -7.76 -4.00 9.27
CA ASP A 47 -8.42 -4.43 10.48
C ASP A 47 -8.79 -5.94 10.46
N SER A 48 -8.82 -6.57 9.28
CA SER A 48 -9.02 -8.02 9.14
C SER A 48 -7.73 -8.85 9.29
N LEU A 49 -6.57 -8.19 9.32
CA LEU A 49 -5.27 -8.85 9.45
C LEU A 49 -4.96 -9.26 10.90
N SER A 50 -4.17 -10.31 11.08
CA SER A 50 -3.54 -10.60 12.38
C SER A 50 -2.51 -9.52 12.76
N GLY A 51 -2.15 -9.41 14.03
CA GLY A 51 -1.14 -8.44 14.50
C GLY A 51 0.20 -8.57 13.78
N GLY A 52 0.65 -9.80 13.52
CA GLY A 52 1.89 -10.06 12.79
C GLY A 52 1.82 -9.72 11.29
N GLN A 53 0.64 -9.83 10.67
CA GLN A 53 0.41 -9.37 9.29
C GLN A 53 0.44 -7.84 9.21
N ARG A 54 -0.21 -7.14 10.15
CA ARG A 54 -0.18 -5.66 10.19
C ARG A 54 1.21 -5.07 10.34
N GLN A 55 2.12 -5.73 11.06
CA GLN A 55 3.48 -5.24 11.26
C GLN A 55 4.36 -5.30 10.00
N ARG A 56 3.93 -6.04 8.97
CA ARG A 56 4.62 -6.10 7.67
C ARG A 56 4.08 -5.09 6.66
N CYS A 57 2.90 -4.52 6.91
CA CYS A 57 2.25 -3.53 6.05
C CYS A 57 2.73 -2.11 6.35
#